data_AF-A0A7Y2BMK5-F1
#
_entry.id   AF-A0A7Y2BMK5-F1
#
_cell.length_a   1.000
_cell.length_b   1.000
_cell.length_c   1.000
_cell.angle_alpha   90.00
_cell.angle_beta   90.00
_cell.angle_gamma   90.00
#
_symmetry.space_group_name_H-M   'P 1'
#
loop_
_entity.id
_entity.type
_entity.pdbx_description
1 polymer ?
#
loop_
_entity_poly.entity_id
_entity_poly.type
_entity_poly.pdbx_seq_one_letter_code
_entity_poly.pdbx_strand_id
1 'polypeptide(L)'
;MAAVLIAGSAWVSAAQAATAPKRVQVTGEIIDTWCYVTEIMYALGTAHHKCAIWCAAGGIPVSIKGDDDTVYMVLKVEGDDVTVANPKMLTIQTHQVSVDGDLYVRDGVNYLIVNAVADDKGVVNMTHEDYGIQPFGE
;
A
#
# COMPACT_ATOMS: atom_id res chain seq x y z
N MET A 1 -7.55 62.45 -6.56
CA MET A 1 -7.17 61.28 -5.73
C MET A 1 -8.40 60.40 -5.63
N ALA A 2 -8.43 59.26 -6.33
CA ALA A 2 -9.53 58.32 -6.27
C ALA A 2 -9.15 57.19 -5.31
N ALA A 3 -9.91 57.05 -4.22
CA ALA A 3 -9.69 56.00 -3.23
C ALA A 3 -10.22 54.67 -3.77
N VAL A 4 -9.33 53.72 -3.99
CA VAL A 4 -9.68 52.33 -4.35
C VAL A 4 -10.01 51.59 -3.06
N LEU A 5 -11.29 51.26 -2.87
CA LEU A 5 -11.73 50.36 -1.81
C LEU A 5 -11.43 48.92 -2.22
N ILE A 6 -10.40 48.32 -1.63
CA ILE A 6 -10.12 46.89 -1.76
C ILE A 6 -11.07 46.18 -0.78
N ALA A 7 -12.18 45.66 -1.31
CA ALA A 7 -13.04 44.74 -0.56
C ALA A 7 -12.30 43.41 -0.39
N GLY A 8 -11.76 43.18 0.80
CA GLY A 8 -11.15 41.89 1.16
C GLY A 8 -12.23 40.81 1.24
N SER A 9 -12.35 40.00 0.20
CA SER A 9 -13.13 38.76 0.24
C SER A 9 -12.42 37.76 1.15
N ALA A 10 -12.95 37.57 2.36
CA ALA A 10 -12.52 36.50 3.25
C ALA A 10 -12.93 35.15 2.64
N TRP A 11 -11.95 34.41 2.13
CA TRP A 11 -12.13 33.02 1.72
C TRP A 11 -12.24 32.18 2.99
N VAL A 12 -13.46 31.87 3.40
CA VAL A 12 -13.69 30.85 4.42
C VAL A 12 -13.44 29.50 3.75
N SER A 13 -12.23 28.97 3.91
CA SER A 13 -11.95 27.58 3.56
C SER A 13 -12.79 26.68 4.46
N ALA A 14 -13.92 26.20 3.94
CA ALA A 14 -14.66 25.13 4.59
C ALA A 14 -13.72 23.92 4.66
N ALA A 15 -13.34 23.50 5.87
CA ALA A 15 -12.63 22.25 6.04
C ALA A 15 -13.49 21.13 5.44
N GLN A 16 -13.05 20.54 4.32
CA GLN A 16 -13.70 19.35 3.79
C GLN A 16 -13.67 18.27 4.88
N ALA A 17 -14.85 17.87 5.36
CA ALA A 17 -14.97 16.71 6.21
C ALA A 17 -14.38 15.50 5.47
N ALA A 18 -13.57 14.69 6.16
CA ALA A 18 -13.01 13.49 5.58
C ALA A 18 -14.14 12.57 5.12
N THR A 19 -14.13 12.18 3.84
CA THR A 19 -15.08 11.20 3.30
C THR A 19 -15.03 9.94 4.15
N ALA A 20 -16.21 9.47 4.56
CA ALA A 20 -16.33 8.20 5.26
C ALA A 20 -15.75 7.09 4.37
N PRO A 21 -14.89 6.21 4.92
CA PRO A 21 -14.24 5.19 4.10
C PRO A 21 -15.22 4.10 3.67
N LYS A 22 -14.93 3.44 2.53
CA LYS A 22 -15.71 2.30 2.02
C LYS A 22 -15.22 1.01 2.68
N ARG A 23 -16.12 0.11 3.12
CA ARG A 23 -15.74 -1.27 3.50
C ARG A 23 -15.57 -2.13 2.28
N VAL A 24 -14.43 -2.81 2.23
CA VAL A 24 -14.03 -3.69 1.14
C VAL A 24 -13.35 -4.93 1.70
N GLN A 25 -13.42 -6.01 0.93
CA GLN A 25 -12.54 -7.15 1.04
C GLN A 25 -11.63 -7.12 -0.18
N VAL A 26 -10.31 -7.23 0.05
CA VAL A 26 -9.30 -7.21 -1.02
C VAL A 26 -8.53 -8.52 -0.94
N THR A 27 -8.43 -9.21 -2.07
CA THR A 27 -7.59 -10.40 -2.25
C THR A 27 -6.50 -10.07 -3.26
N GLY A 28 -5.26 -10.44 -2.95
CA GLY A 28 -4.13 -10.13 -3.81
C GLY A 28 -2.77 -10.48 -3.21
N GLU A 29 -1.72 -10.14 -3.93
CA GLU A 29 -0.34 -10.33 -3.50
C GLU A 29 0.17 -9.12 -2.71
N ILE A 30 0.83 -9.35 -1.57
CA ILE A 30 1.58 -8.31 -0.85
C ILE A 30 2.84 -7.95 -1.63
N ILE A 31 2.99 -6.67 -1.98
CA ILE A 31 4.06 -6.17 -2.83
C ILE A 31 4.85 -5.04 -2.19
N ASP A 32 6.14 -4.97 -2.54
CA ASP A 32 6.93 -3.75 -2.45
C ASP A 32 6.39 -2.74 -3.48
N THR A 33 5.85 -1.62 -3.01
CA THR A 33 5.24 -0.60 -3.88
C THR A 33 6.27 0.04 -4.81
N TRP A 34 7.50 0.25 -4.36
CA TRP A 34 8.52 0.90 -5.17
C TRP A 34 8.94 0.00 -6.32
N CYS A 35 9.28 -1.26 -6.03
CA CYS A 35 9.69 -2.18 -7.07
C CYS A 35 8.55 -2.49 -8.03
N TYR A 36 7.32 -2.64 -7.55
CA TYR A 36 6.16 -2.85 -8.41
C TYR A 36 5.93 -1.68 -9.37
N VAL A 37 5.91 -0.45 -8.87
CA VAL A 37 5.62 0.75 -9.70
C VAL A 37 6.76 1.06 -10.69
N THR A 38 8.00 0.79 -10.31
CA THR A 38 9.16 1.04 -11.18
C THR A 38 9.54 -0.13 -12.08
N GLU A 39 8.87 -1.28 -11.91
CA GLU A 39 9.10 -2.52 -12.64
C GLU A 39 10.56 -3.02 -12.56
N ILE A 40 11.28 -2.68 -11.49
CA ILE A 40 12.64 -3.14 -11.25
C ILE A 40 12.63 -4.53 -10.59
N MET A 41 13.60 -5.38 -10.94
CA MET A 41 13.87 -6.66 -10.26
C MET A 41 12.64 -7.58 -10.16
N TYR A 42 11.87 -7.73 -11.25
CA TYR A 42 10.75 -8.67 -11.36
C TYR A 42 9.88 -8.72 -10.09
N ALA A 43 9.26 -7.59 -9.74
CA ALA A 43 8.75 -7.24 -8.40
C ALA A 43 7.64 -8.10 -7.78
N LEU A 44 7.33 -9.27 -8.35
CA LEU A 44 6.28 -10.17 -7.91
C LEU A 44 6.85 -11.56 -7.60
N GLY A 45 6.19 -12.22 -6.66
CA GLY A 45 6.41 -13.61 -6.30
C GLY A 45 7.78 -13.90 -5.71
N THR A 46 8.08 -15.20 -5.65
CA THR A 46 9.29 -15.78 -5.08
C THR A 46 10.62 -15.19 -5.59
N ALA A 47 10.71 -14.74 -6.86
CA ALA A 47 11.90 -14.09 -7.38
C ALA A 47 12.26 -12.83 -6.56
N HIS A 48 11.24 -12.09 -6.12
CA HIS A 48 11.38 -10.81 -5.44
C HIS A 48 11.27 -10.89 -3.91
N HIS A 49 10.86 -12.03 -3.35
CA HIS A 49 10.52 -12.19 -1.93
C HIS A 49 11.60 -11.66 -0.96
N LYS A 50 12.88 -11.99 -1.18
CA LYS A 50 13.97 -11.51 -0.29
C LYS A 50 14.18 -10.00 -0.38
N CYS A 51 14.11 -9.44 -1.58
CA CYS A 51 14.23 -8.00 -1.79
C CYS A 51 13.06 -7.26 -1.12
N ALA A 52 11.83 -7.77 -1.31
CA ALA A 52 10.63 -7.18 -0.73
C ALA A 52 10.69 -7.10 0.80
N ILE A 53 11.16 -8.15 1.48
CA ILE A 53 11.37 -8.14 2.93
C ILE A 53 12.36 -7.04 3.34
N TRP A 54 13.48 -6.93 2.62
CA TRP A 54 14.51 -5.95 2.93
C TRP A 54 14.00 -4.51 2.71
N CYS A 55 13.30 -4.26 1.60
CA CYS A 55 12.69 -2.96 1.31
C CYS A 55 11.64 -2.57 2.37
N ALA A 56 10.77 -3.51 2.75
CA ALA A 56 9.79 -3.30 3.81
C ALA A 56 10.47 -2.99 5.16
N ALA A 57 11.56 -3.69 5.50
CA ALA A 57 12.35 -3.39 6.70
C ALA A 57 13.05 -2.03 6.63
N GLY A 58 13.41 -1.57 5.43
CA GLY A 58 13.95 -0.25 5.15
C GLY A 58 12.91 0.88 5.13
N GLY A 59 11.61 0.56 5.27
CA GLY A 59 10.53 1.54 5.32
C GLY A 59 9.90 1.89 3.97
N ILE A 60 10.19 1.12 2.92
CA ILE A 60 9.46 1.26 1.65
C ILE A 60 7.98 0.87 1.87
N PRO A 61 7.01 1.65 1.37
CA PRO A 61 5.60 1.34 1.52
C PRO A 61 5.24 -0.03 0.93
N VAL A 62 4.41 -0.77 1.65
CA VAL A 62 3.86 -2.05 1.22
C VAL A 62 2.44 -1.84 0.69
N SER A 63 2.11 -2.52 -0.40
CA SER A 63 0.77 -2.50 -0.99
C SER A 63 0.23 -3.91 -1.18
N ILE A 64 -1.07 -4.02 -1.45
CA ILE A 64 -1.66 -5.23 -2.03
C ILE A 64 -1.89 -4.95 -3.51
N LYS A 65 -1.32 -5.77 -4.39
CA LYS A 65 -1.75 -5.85 -5.78
C LYS A 65 -2.95 -6.78 -5.81
N GLY A 66 -4.14 -6.21 -5.92
CA GLY A 66 -5.38 -6.96 -5.98
C GLY A 66 -5.42 -7.90 -7.18
N ASP A 67 -6.23 -8.96 -7.09
CA ASP A 67 -6.54 -9.85 -8.21
C ASP A 67 -7.24 -9.09 -9.38
N ASP A 68 -7.74 -7.89 -9.11
CA ASP A 68 -8.29 -6.92 -10.07
C ASP A 68 -7.23 -5.98 -10.67
N ASP A 69 -5.93 -6.28 -10.48
CA ASP A 69 -4.77 -5.47 -10.86
C ASP A 69 -4.70 -4.08 -10.21
N THR A 70 -5.59 -3.76 -9.27
CA THR A 70 -5.55 -2.49 -8.53
C THR A 70 -4.52 -2.55 -7.42
N VAL A 71 -3.70 -1.50 -7.29
CA VAL A 71 -2.77 -1.35 -6.17
C VAL A 71 -3.47 -0.64 -5.02
N TYR A 72 -3.49 -1.29 -3.86
CA TYR A 72 -4.02 -0.77 -2.61
C TYR A 72 -2.86 -0.53 -1.64
N MET A 73 -2.49 0.73 -1.46
CA MET A 73 -1.40 1.09 -0.55
C MET A 73 -1.84 0.92 0.90
N VAL A 74 -1.14 0.05 1.63
CA VAL A 74 -1.49 -0.26 3.01
C VAL A 74 -0.92 0.83 3.91
N LEU A 75 -1.79 1.54 4.63
CA LEU A 75 -1.38 2.57 5.58
C LEU A 75 -1.31 2.06 7.01
N LYS A 76 -2.04 1.01 7.33
CA LYS A 76 -2.15 0.46 8.68
C LYS A 76 -2.68 -0.96 8.59
N VAL A 77 -2.30 -1.81 9.54
CA VAL A 77 -2.84 -3.15 9.70
C VAL A 77 -3.38 -3.37 11.11
N GLU A 78 -4.14 -4.45 11.28
CA GLU A 78 -4.80 -4.80 12.54
C GLU A 78 -3.84 -4.77 13.73
N GLY A 79 -4.32 -4.29 14.89
CA GLY A 79 -3.55 -4.29 16.13
C GLY A 79 -2.59 -3.11 16.32
N ASP A 80 -2.42 -2.24 15.31
CA ASP A 80 -1.58 -1.04 15.43
C ASP A 80 -2.36 0.26 15.26
N ASP A 81 -2.43 1.05 16.33
CA ASP A 81 -3.06 2.38 16.31
C ASP A 81 -2.05 3.54 16.36
N VAL A 82 -0.77 3.24 16.58
CA VAL A 82 0.29 4.23 16.82
C VAL A 82 1.48 4.14 15.87
N THR A 83 1.59 3.06 15.09
CA THR A 83 2.69 2.82 14.17
C THR A 83 2.21 2.13 12.91
N VAL A 84 2.87 2.39 11.79
CA VAL A 84 2.66 1.70 10.52
C VAL A 84 3.69 0.59 10.28
N ALA A 85 4.71 0.51 11.15
CA ALA A 85 5.80 -0.46 11.08
C ALA A 85 5.40 -1.78 11.78
N ASN A 86 4.31 -2.40 11.35
CA ASN A 86 3.88 -3.69 11.89
C ASN A 86 4.87 -4.79 11.47
N PRO A 87 5.46 -5.56 12.41
CA PRO A 87 6.36 -6.67 12.08
C PRO A 87 5.74 -7.73 11.15
N LYS A 88 4.41 -7.91 11.18
CA LYS A 88 3.66 -8.79 10.27
C LYS A 88 3.89 -8.43 8.81
N MET A 89 4.07 -7.15 8.48
CA MET A 89 4.40 -6.74 7.11
C MET A 89 5.71 -7.34 6.62
N LEU A 90 6.67 -7.62 7.51
CA LEU A 90 7.93 -8.27 7.11
C LEU A 90 7.77 -9.77 6.87
N THR A 91 6.78 -10.41 7.49
CA THR A 91 6.59 -11.87 7.41
C THR A 91 5.66 -12.32 6.29
N ILE A 92 4.92 -11.39 5.67
CA ILE A 92 3.93 -11.70 4.64
C ILE A 92 4.25 -11.12 3.26
N GLN A 93 5.48 -10.66 3.05
CA GLN A 93 5.89 -10.17 1.72
C GLN A 93 5.69 -11.26 0.66
N THR A 94 5.16 -10.87 -0.49
CA THR A 94 4.79 -11.76 -1.62
C THR A 94 3.79 -12.87 -1.26
N HIS A 95 3.13 -12.80 -0.11
CA HIS A 95 2.04 -13.72 0.22
C HIS A 95 0.78 -13.33 -0.55
N GLN A 96 -0.02 -14.32 -0.92
CA GLN A 96 -1.40 -14.10 -1.35
C GLN A 96 -2.30 -14.03 -0.13
N VAL A 97 -2.88 -12.86 0.12
CA VAL A 97 -3.72 -12.60 1.29
C VAL A 97 -5.14 -12.24 0.88
N SER A 98 -6.08 -12.42 1.80
CA SER A 98 -7.39 -11.76 1.77
C SER A 98 -7.56 -10.93 3.03
N VAL A 99 -7.93 -9.66 2.87
CA VAL A 99 -8.04 -8.71 3.98
C VAL A 99 -9.38 -7.99 3.96
N ASP A 100 -9.91 -7.69 5.14
CA ASP A 100 -11.05 -6.80 5.31
C ASP A 100 -10.53 -5.42 5.74
N GLY A 101 -11.00 -4.36 5.08
CA GLY A 101 -10.41 -3.03 5.29
C GLY A 101 -11.26 -1.82 4.93
N ASP A 102 -10.67 -0.68 5.26
CA ASP A 102 -11.19 0.64 5.01
C ASP A 102 -10.49 1.27 3.82
N LEU A 103 -11.21 1.35 2.70
CA LEU A 103 -10.71 1.99 1.49
C LEU A 103 -11.01 3.49 1.52
N TYR A 104 -9.95 4.27 1.36
CA TYR A 104 -10.00 5.69 1.05
C TYR A 104 -9.43 5.90 -0.35
N VAL A 105 -10.16 6.61 -1.21
CA VAL A 105 -9.65 7.04 -2.51
C VAL A 105 -9.40 8.54 -2.45
N ARG A 106 -8.16 8.94 -2.70
CA ARG A 106 -7.77 10.35 -2.69
C ARG A 106 -6.68 10.58 -3.73
N ASP A 107 -6.86 11.63 -4.54
CA ASP A 107 -5.89 12.02 -5.59
C ASP A 107 -5.53 10.87 -6.54
N GLY A 108 -6.48 9.97 -6.80
CA GLY A 108 -6.30 8.80 -7.66
C GLY A 108 -5.59 7.62 -7.00
N VAL A 109 -5.25 7.70 -5.71
CA VAL A 109 -4.58 6.63 -4.95
C VAL A 109 -5.59 5.89 -4.08
N ASN A 110 -5.49 4.55 -4.07
CA ASN A 110 -6.26 3.69 -3.18
C ASN A 110 -5.45 3.44 -1.90
N TYR A 111 -5.90 4.01 -0.79
CA TYR A 111 -5.31 3.80 0.52
C TYR A 111 -6.17 2.82 1.31
N LEU A 112 -5.55 1.81 1.89
CA LEU A 112 -6.23 0.76 2.64
C LEU A 112 -5.73 0.75 4.09
N ILE A 113 -6.67 0.88 5.03
CA ILE A 113 -6.44 0.49 6.43
C ILE A 113 -6.98 -0.93 6.57
N VAL A 114 -6.09 -1.89 6.80
CA VAL A 114 -6.45 -3.29 7.00
C VAL A 114 -6.92 -3.47 8.44
N ASN A 115 -8.18 -3.90 8.62
CA ASN A 115 -8.75 -4.15 9.94
C ASN A 115 -8.52 -5.59 10.40
N ALA A 116 -8.45 -6.52 9.45
CA ALA A 116 -8.19 -7.93 9.70
C ALA A 116 -7.57 -8.59 8.48
N VAL A 117 -6.62 -9.50 8.71
CA VAL A 117 -6.17 -10.46 7.68
C VAL A 117 -7.05 -11.70 7.78
N ALA A 118 -7.99 -11.83 6.86
CA ALA A 118 -8.98 -12.90 6.86
C ALA A 118 -8.38 -14.24 6.40
N ASP A 119 -7.42 -14.21 5.47
CA ASP A 119 -6.71 -15.38 4.98
C ASP A 119 -5.28 -15.01 4.55
N ASP A 120 -4.35 -15.95 4.73
CA ASP A 120 -2.96 -15.88 4.27
C ASP A 120 -2.57 -17.24 3.70
N LYS A 121 -2.42 -17.30 2.38
CA LYS A 121 -2.09 -18.52 1.65
C LYS A 121 -0.59 -18.74 1.49
N GLY A 122 0.24 -17.89 2.08
CA GLY A 122 1.68 -17.88 1.84
C GLY A 122 2.02 -17.44 0.41
N VAL A 123 3.25 -17.72 0.00
CA VAL A 123 3.72 -17.41 -1.35
C VAL A 123 3.17 -18.43 -2.34
N VAL A 124 2.38 -17.97 -3.31
CA VAL A 124 1.78 -18.82 -4.36
C VAL A 124 2.36 -18.56 -5.76
N ASN A 125 3.01 -17.41 -5.94
CA ASN A 125 3.53 -16.95 -7.23
C ASN A 125 5.01 -17.35 -7.38
N MET A 126 5.29 -18.44 -8.12
CA MET A 126 6.61 -19.10 -8.20
C MET A 126 7.54 -18.52 -9.28
N THR A 127 7.62 -17.20 -9.39
CA THR A 127 8.43 -16.47 -10.39
C THR A 127 9.94 -16.76 -10.39
N HIS A 128 10.49 -17.34 -9.33
CA HIS A 128 11.91 -17.72 -9.28
C HIS A 128 12.29 -18.80 -10.30
N GLU A 129 11.32 -19.59 -10.77
CA GLU A 129 11.53 -20.60 -11.82
C GLU A 129 11.88 -19.96 -13.17
N ASP A 130 11.35 -18.76 -13.43
CA ASP A 130 11.55 -18.04 -14.68
C ASP A 130 12.71 -17.03 -14.61
N TYR A 131 12.85 -16.34 -13.46
CA TYR A 131 13.75 -15.19 -13.33
C TYR A 131 14.92 -15.40 -12.37
N GLY A 132 14.96 -16.54 -11.68
CA GLY A 132 15.85 -16.75 -10.54
C GLY A 132 15.51 -15.82 -9.37
N ILE A 133 16.20 -16.04 -8.24
CA ILE A 133 16.06 -15.18 -7.07
C ILE A 133 16.83 -13.88 -7.33
N GLN A 134 16.17 -12.75 -7.16
CA GLN A 134 16.81 -11.46 -7.37
C GLN A 134 17.88 -11.19 -6.31
N PRO A 135 19.07 -10.72 -6.72
CA PRO A 135 20.17 -10.46 -5.80
C PRO A 135 19.80 -9.30 -4.86
N PHE A 136 20.28 -9.37 -3.62
CA PHE A 136 20.15 -8.28 -2.66
C PHE A 136 21.45 -8.16 -1.83
N GLY A 137 21.87 -6.93 -1.58
CA GLY A 137 22.85 -6.61 -0.52
C GLY A 137 24.26 -7.21 -0.66
N GLU A 138 24.83 -7.28 -1.87
CA GLU A 138 26.28 -7.48 -2.05
C GLU A 138 27.09 -6.23 -1.68
#